data_AF-A0A1T5KQ42-F1
#
_entry.id   AF-A0A1T5KQ42-F1
#
_cell.length_a   1.000
_cell.length_b   1.000
_cell.length_c   1.000
_cell.angle_alpha   90.00
_cell.angle_beta   90.00
_cell.angle_gamma   90.00
#
_symmetry.space_group_name_H-M   'P 1'
#
loop_
_entity.id
_entity.type
_entity.pdbx_description
1 polymer ?
#
loop_
_entity_poly.entity_id
_entity_poly.type
_entity_poly.pdbx_seq_one_letter_code
_entity_poly.pdbx_strand_id
1 'polypeptide(L)'
;MIKKKLVYLVWVFAVVLTACTTTKKTGLQYSPVAISDDSLLTLVEARTFQYFWDGAEPTSGAARERFHADNVYPENDKHIVTSGGTGFGVMAILVGMERGFITRQQGVDRLTHFITWLEKADRFHGVWPHWWNGETGKVKPFSPNDNGGDLVETSYLLQGLLCVRQYFKDGNDAEKSLASRIDKLWKEVEFDWHRQNNKNVLYWHWSPDNAWKMNFAVEGYNECLIMYILAASSPTHGIPAEVYHDGWARKGGIRNDSTHSQYGYHLDLRHNGAQQFGGPLFWSHYSFLGLDPHNLKDRYADYWTHNKNHTLINRQYCIENPKGYKGYGVNSWGLTASYSINGYAAHSPNEDLGVISPTAALSSFPYTPEESMKALKHFYFDLGDKTFGVYGFYDAFSEHHNWYPKRYLAIDQGPAIVMIENYRSGLLWKLFMSAPEVQAGKAKLGFE
;
A
#
# COMPACT_ATOMS: atom_id res chain seq x y z
N MET A 1 -50.87 54.37 -61.11
CA MET A 1 -52.08 55.12 -60.70
C MET A 1 -53.03 54.19 -59.96
N ILE A 2 -53.31 54.48 -58.67
CA ILE A 2 -54.62 54.33 -57.98
C ILE A 2 -55.22 52.90 -57.92
N LYS A 3 -55.67 52.27 -56.82
CA LYS A 3 -55.86 52.50 -55.36
C LYS A 3 -56.23 51.09 -54.82
N LYS A 4 -55.63 50.56 -53.75
CA LYS A 4 -56.08 50.58 -52.33
C LYS A 4 -57.46 49.91 -52.05
N LYS A 5 -57.46 48.77 -51.32
CA LYS A 5 -58.00 48.50 -49.95
C LYS A 5 -58.39 47.01 -49.77
N LEU A 6 -57.89 46.27 -48.78
CA LEU A 6 -58.28 46.21 -47.33
C LEU A 6 -59.76 45.74 -47.19
N VAL A 7 -60.21 44.74 -46.42
CA VAL A 7 -59.64 43.80 -45.43
C VAL A 7 -60.81 42.97 -44.82
N TYR A 8 -60.49 41.92 -44.06
CA TYR A 8 -61.29 41.07 -43.13
C TYR A 8 -62.17 39.96 -43.73
N LEU A 9 -61.72 38.72 -43.52
CA LEU A 9 -62.57 37.53 -43.47
C LEU A 9 -62.32 36.84 -42.12
N VAL A 10 -63.38 36.62 -41.34
CA VAL A 10 -63.34 36.03 -40.00
C VAL A 10 -64.45 34.98 -39.94
N TRP A 11 -64.03 33.73 -39.70
CA TRP A 11 -64.73 32.63 -38.98
C TRP A 11 -65.80 31.83 -39.78
N VAL A 12 -65.96 30.49 -39.70
CA VAL A 12 -65.32 29.46 -38.86
C VAL A 12 -65.71 28.01 -39.27
N PHE A 13 -64.83 27.06 -38.88
CA PHE A 13 -64.95 25.61 -38.65
C PHE A 13 -65.46 24.64 -39.74
N ALA A 14 -64.56 23.72 -40.11
CA ALA A 14 -64.85 22.29 -40.05
C ALA A 14 -63.60 21.53 -39.59
N VAL A 15 -63.72 20.84 -38.47
CA VAL A 15 -62.70 19.94 -37.90
C VAL A 15 -62.70 18.65 -38.69
N VAL A 16 -61.54 18.25 -39.22
CA VAL A 16 -61.25 16.86 -39.61
C VAL A 16 -59.92 16.48 -38.99
N LEU A 17 -60.00 15.55 -38.04
CA LEU A 17 -58.89 14.85 -37.39
C LEU A 17 -58.25 13.90 -38.40
N THR A 18 -56.96 14.10 -38.70
CA THR A 18 -56.10 13.05 -39.26
C THR A 18 -54.79 13.02 -38.51
N ALA A 19 -54.45 11.82 -38.04
CA ALA A 19 -53.38 11.50 -37.13
C ALA A 19 -51.99 11.87 -37.66
N CYS A 20 -51.28 12.74 -36.94
CA CYS A 20 -49.83 12.83 -37.01
C CYS A 20 -49.24 11.75 -36.11
N THR A 21 -48.61 10.74 -36.73
CA THR A 21 -47.69 9.84 -36.05
C THR A 21 -46.47 10.62 -35.59
N THR A 22 -46.44 10.96 -34.30
CA THR A 22 -45.25 11.48 -33.62
C THR A 22 -44.17 10.42 -33.65
N THR A 23 -43.15 10.63 -34.48
CA THR A 23 -41.89 9.90 -34.39
C THR A 23 -41.30 10.22 -33.02
N LYS A 24 -41.46 9.31 -32.06
CA LYS A 24 -40.76 9.37 -30.78
C LYS A 24 -39.27 9.40 -31.09
N LYS A 25 -38.61 10.52 -30.79
CA LYS A 25 -37.16 10.52 -30.54
C LYS A 25 -36.94 9.53 -29.40
N THR A 26 -36.49 8.33 -29.72
CA THR A 26 -35.89 7.41 -28.77
C THR A 26 -34.68 8.14 -28.21
N GLY A 27 -34.82 8.68 -27.00
CA GLY A 27 -33.67 9.07 -26.22
C GLY A 27 -32.75 7.86 -26.15
N LEU A 28 -31.50 8.03 -26.56
CA LEU A 28 -30.46 7.08 -26.23
C LEU A 28 -30.45 6.98 -24.71
N GLN A 29 -31.08 5.94 -24.17
CA GLN A 29 -30.77 5.47 -22.83
C GLN A 29 -29.29 5.12 -22.86
N TYR A 30 -28.45 6.03 -22.37
CA TYR A 30 -27.14 5.64 -21.88
C TYR A 30 -27.39 4.69 -20.71
N SER A 31 -27.46 3.38 -21.01
CA SER A 31 -27.12 2.40 -19.99
C SER A 31 -25.67 2.73 -19.60
N PRO A 32 -25.38 3.00 -18.31
CA PRO A 32 -24.00 3.06 -17.87
C PRO A 32 -23.36 1.74 -18.31
N VAL A 33 -22.33 1.83 -19.14
CA VAL A 33 -21.59 0.63 -19.56
C VAL A 33 -21.09 -0.01 -18.27
N ALA A 34 -21.60 -1.21 -17.96
CA ALA A 34 -21.16 -1.95 -16.80
C ALA A 34 -19.67 -2.29 -17.01
N ILE A 35 -18.78 -1.64 -16.24
CA ILE A 35 -17.36 -1.98 -16.20
C ILE A 35 -17.21 -3.35 -15.52
N SER A 36 -16.48 -4.26 -16.16
CA SER A 36 -16.21 -5.58 -15.56
C SER A 36 -15.28 -5.45 -14.36
N ASP A 37 -15.27 -6.45 -13.49
CA ASP A 37 -14.38 -6.51 -12.32
C ASP A 37 -12.91 -6.35 -12.74
N ASP A 38 -12.49 -7.02 -13.82
CA ASP A 38 -11.13 -6.92 -14.35
C ASP A 38 -10.79 -5.52 -14.90
N SER A 39 -11.74 -4.89 -15.59
CA SER A 39 -11.57 -3.51 -16.09
C SER A 39 -11.55 -2.50 -14.94
N LEU A 40 -12.34 -2.73 -13.89
CA LEU A 40 -12.38 -1.89 -12.71
C LEU A 40 -11.10 -2.01 -11.89
N LEU A 41 -10.56 -3.23 -11.71
CA LEU A 41 -9.24 -3.42 -11.11
C LEU A 41 -8.16 -2.70 -11.92
N THR A 42 -8.16 -2.86 -13.25
CA THR A 42 -7.21 -2.17 -14.13
C THR A 42 -7.31 -0.64 -14.01
N LEU A 43 -8.52 -0.09 -13.91
CA LEU A 43 -8.74 1.34 -13.70
C LEU A 43 -8.18 1.81 -12.34
N VAL A 44 -8.47 1.06 -11.27
CA VAL A 44 -7.98 1.38 -9.93
C VAL A 44 -6.45 1.30 -9.90
N GLU A 45 -5.85 0.24 -10.43
CA GLU A 45 -4.39 0.11 -10.54
C GLU A 45 -3.79 1.26 -11.36
N ALA A 46 -4.36 1.59 -12.53
CA ALA A 46 -3.85 2.66 -13.39
C ALA A 46 -3.91 4.03 -12.71
N ARG A 47 -4.95 4.29 -11.91
CA ARG A 47 -5.10 5.55 -11.15
C ARG A 47 -4.18 5.58 -9.94
N THR A 48 -4.12 4.51 -9.15
CA THR A 48 -3.22 4.41 -7.99
C THR A 48 -1.75 4.47 -8.40
N PHE A 49 -1.39 3.86 -9.53
CA PHE A 49 -0.04 3.95 -10.12
C PHE A 49 0.43 5.40 -10.32
N GLN A 50 -0.48 6.32 -10.69
CA GLN A 50 -0.11 7.72 -10.91
C GLN A 50 0.40 8.41 -9.64
N TYR A 51 0.08 7.93 -8.43
CA TYR A 51 0.71 8.42 -7.20
C TYR A 51 2.25 8.32 -7.26
N PHE A 52 2.76 7.21 -7.79
CA PHE A 52 4.19 6.90 -7.88
C PHE A 52 4.82 7.35 -9.20
N TRP A 53 4.00 7.74 -10.17
CA TRP A 53 4.47 8.16 -11.48
C TRP A 53 4.43 9.67 -11.67
N ASP A 54 3.22 10.26 -11.70
CA ASP A 54 2.95 11.70 -11.80
C ASP A 54 3.11 12.40 -10.44
N GLY A 55 2.65 11.74 -9.37
CA GLY A 55 2.70 12.23 -8.00
C GLY A 55 4.08 12.17 -7.32
N ALA A 56 5.07 11.54 -7.95
CA ALA A 56 6.44 11.44 -7.43
C ALA A 56 7.08 12.82 -7.18
N GLU A 57 8.04 12.88 -6.26
CA GLU A 57 8.85 14.09 -6.10
C GLU A 57 9.81 14.22 -7.31
N PRO A 58 9.82 15.36 -8.02
CA PRO A 58 10.45 15.46 -9.34
C PRO A 58 11.98 15.38 -9.35
N THR A 59 12.65 15.68 -8.23
CA THR A 59 14.12 15.69 -8.15
C THR A 59 14.69 14.30 -7.89
N SER A 60 14.03 13.54 -7.03
CA SER A 60 14.44 12.20 -6.61
C SER A 60 13.78 11.09 -7.43
N GLY A 61 12.57 11.35 -7.96
CA GLY A 61 11.70 10.31 -8.48
C GLY A 61 11.12 9.37 -7.40
N ALA A 62 11.36 9.66 -6.12
CA ALA A 62 10.89 8.88 -4.98
C ALA A 62 9.42 9.21 -4.64
N ALA A 63 8.78 8.34 -3.86
CA ALA A 63 7.40 8.53 -3.44
C ALA A 63 7.33 9.61 -2.35
N ARG A 64 6.50 10.64 -2.56
CA ARG A 64 6.16 11.59 -1.50
C ARG A 64 5.52 10.86 -0.34
N GLU A 65 5.82 11.27 0.89
CA GLU A 65 5.12 10.78 2.08
C GLU A 65 3.61 10.95 1.93
N ARG A 66 3.20 12.17 1.54
CA ARG A 66 1.81 12.56 1.42
C ARG A 66 1.55 13.43 0.20
N PHE A 67 0.35 13.29 -0.36
CA PHE A 67 -0.17 14.19 -1.38
C PHE A 67 -1.54 14.73 -0.99
N HIS A 68 -1.68 16.06 -0.88
CA HIS A 68 -2.94 16.73 -0.61
C HIS A 68 -3.43 17.44 -1.87
N ALA A 69 -4.60 17.06 -2.38
CA ALA A 69 -5.12 17.58 -3.64
C ALA A 69 -5.49 19.08 -3.59
N ASP A 70 -5.74 19.62 -2.40
CA ASP A 70 -5.95 21.05 -2.16
C ASP A 70 -4.63 21.84 -2.06
N ASN A 71 -3.49 21.16 -2.13
CA ASN A 71 -2.15 21.70 -1.98
C ASN A 71 -1.89 22.41 -0.62
N VAL A 72 -2.67 22.07 0.43
CA VAL A 72 -2.51 22.61 1.78
C VAL A 72 -1.70 21.64 2.63
N TYR A 73 -0.44 21.96 2.92
CA TYR A 73 0.49 21.14 3.71
C TYR A 73 0.85 21.87 5.00
N PRO A 74 0.23 21.53 6.16
CA PRO A 74 0.46 22.24 7.42
C PRO A 74 1.93 22.30 7.83
N GLU A 75 2.69 21.25 7.53
CA GLU A 75 4.12 21.12 7.87
C GLU A 75 5.06 21.57 6.74
N ASN A 76 4.53 22.13 5.64
CA ASN A 76 5.28 22.49 4.43
C ASN A 76 6.15 21.34 3.87
N ASP A 77 5.63 20.12 3.91
CA ASP A 77 6.34 18.86 3.75
C ASP A 77 6.04 18.12 2.43
N LYS A 78 5.45 18.79 1.43
CA LYS A 78 5.13 18.20 0.11
C LYS A 78 6.33 17.55 -0.60
N HIS A 79 7.54 18.05 -0.34
CA HIS A 79 8.79 17.59 -0.95
C HIS A 79 9.46 16.47 -0.13
N ILE A 80 8.89 16.10 1.02
CA ILE A 80 9.38 14.99 1.84
C ILE A 80 8.99 13.67 1.17
N VAL A 81 9.98 12.79 1.04
CA VAL A 81 9.85 11.46 0.45
C VAL A 81 10.13 10.40 1.51
N THR A 82 9.42 9.27 1.42
CA THR A 82 9.50 8.15 2.37
C THR A 82 10.26 6.97 1.78
N SER A 83 11.14 6.35 2.57
CA SER A 83 11.89 5.17 2.15
C SER A 83 10.99 3.96 1.92
N GLY A 84 10.18 3.53 2.89
CA GLY A 84 9.37 2.33 2.71
C GLY A 84 8.23 2.51 1.72
N GLY A 85 7.57 3.67 1.73
CA GLY A 85 6.58 4.00 0.71
C GLY A 85 7.17 4.06 -0.71
N THR A 86 8.45 4.46 -0.85
CA THR A 86 9.17 4.35 -2.13
C THR A 86 9.47 2.90 -2.50
N GLY A 87 9.73 2.03 -1.52
CA GLY A 87 9.80 0.58 -1.73
C GLY A 87 8.55 0.00 -2.40
N PHE A 88 7.38 0.44 -1.95
CA PHE A 88 6.12 0.06 -2.57
C PHE A 88 5.97 0.69 -3.96
N GLY A 89 6.40 1.94 -4.11
CA GLY A 89 6.38 2.66 -5.38
C GLY A 89 7.23 2.03 -6.49
N VAL A 90 8.42 1.51 -6.17
CA VAL A 90 9.25 0.83 -7.18
C VAL A 90 8.63 -0.50 -7.62
N MET A 91 7.89 -1.20 -6.74
CA MET A 91 7.07 -2.34 -7.13
C MET A 91 5.91 -1.90 -8.06
N ALA A 92 5.23 -0.81 -7.74
CA ALA A 92 4.17 -0.23 -8.57
C ALA A 92 4.67 0.16 -9.97
N ILE A 93 5.93 0.59 -10.12
CA ILE A 93 6.55 0.83 -11.43
C ILE A 93 6.67 -0.46 -12.25
N LEU A 94 6.99 -1.59 -11.63
CA LEU A 94 6.99 -2.89 -12.30
C LEU A 94 5.57 -3.27 -12.77
N VAL A 95 4.56 -3.07 -11.92
CA VAL A 95 3.15 -3.24 -12.30
C VAL A 95 2.80 -2.36 -13.50
N GLY A 96 3.21 -1.08 -13.48
CA GLY A 96 2.96 -0.15 -14.57
C GLY A 96 3.56 -0.57 -15.91
N MET A 97 4.74 -1.21 -15.90
CA MET A 97 5.34 -1.77 -17.12
C MET A 97 4.57 -3.01 -17.60
N GLU A 98 4.26 -3.95 -16.71
CA GLU A 98 3.54 -5.20 -17.06
C GLU A 98 2.11 -4.95 -17.53
N ARG A 99 1.44 -3.93 -16.97
CA ARG A 99 0.09 -3.50 -17.37
C ARG A 99 0.06 -2.52 -18.53
N GLY A 100 1.22 -2.08 -19.03
CA GLY A 100 1.32 -1.14 -20.14
C GLY A 100 0.84 0.28 -19.82
N PHE A 101 0.83 0.68 -18.54
CA PHE A 101 0.58 2.07 -18.13
C PHE A 101 1.75 2.98 -18.52
N ILE A 102 2.95 2.41 -18.57
CA ILE A 102 4.18 3.01 -19.09
C ILE A 102 4.92 1.99 -19.95
N THR A 103 5.80 2.47 -20.82
CA THR A 103 6.71 1.57 -21.55
C THR A 103 7.81 1.04 -20.63
N ARG A 104 8.40 -0.11 -21.00
CA ARG A 104 9.56 -0.65 -20.30
C ARG A 104 10.70 0.36 -20.21
N GLN A 105 11.01 1.07 -21.30
CA GLN A 105 12.05 2.09 -21.32
C GLN A 105 11.78 3.22 -20.31
N GLN A 106 10.54 3.72 -20.25
CA GLN A 106 10.16 4.74 -19.26
C GLN A 106 10.39 4.24 -17.82
N GLY A 107 10.04 2.98 -17.55
CA GLY A 107 10.30 2.35 -16.25
C GLY A 107 11.79 2.25 -15.92
N VAL A 108 12.62 1.79 -16.86
CA VAL A 108 14.09 1.74 -16.68
C VAL A 108 14.67 3.13 -16.42
N ASP A 109 14.25 4.14 -17.18
CA ASP A 109 14.73 5.51 -17.04
C ASP A 109 14.37 6.09 -15.67
N ARG A 110 13.11 5.92 -15.23
CA ARG A 110 12.65 6.37 -13.91
C ARG A 110 13.42 5.69 -12.78
N LEU A 111 13.56 4.38 -12.83
CA LEU A 111 14.26 3.61 -11.79
C LEU A 111 15.75 3.93 -11.78
N THR A 112 16.37 4.13 -12.94
CA THR A 112 17.78 4.56 -13.05
C THR A 112 17.98 5.95 -12.46
N HIS A 113 17.07 6.88 -12.71
CA HIS A 113 17.08 8.20 -12.11
C HIS A 113 16.99 8.11 -10.57
N PHE A 114 16.02 7.35 -10.06
CA PHE A 114 15.87 7.14 -8.62
C PHE A 114 17.11 6.51 -7.98
N ILE A 115 17.67 5.43 -8.55
CA ILE A 115 18.87 4.79 -7.98
C ILE A 115 20.07 5.74 -7.98
N THR A 116 20.20 6.61 -8.99
CA THR A 116 21.24 7.64 -9.03
C THR A 116 21.11 8.67 -7.92
N TRP A 117 19.88 9.00 -7.55
CA TRP A 117 19.60 9.85 -6.40
C TRP A 117 19.87 9.09 -5.08
N LEU A 118 19.36 7.86 -4.96
CA LEU A 118 19.43 7.04 -3.74
C LEU A 118 20.87 6.70 -3.34
N GLU A 119 21.77 6.49 -4.32
CA GLU A 119 23.20 6.27 -4.08
C GLU A 119 23.90 7.44 -3.37
N LYS A 120 23.32 8.65 -3.44
CA LYS A 120 23.86 9.89 -2.84
C LYS A 120 23.09 10.34 -1.61
N ALA A 121 21.87 9.83 -1.41
CA ALA A 121 21.05 10.16 -0.26
C ALA A 121 21.70 9.68 1.05
N ASP A 122 21.39 10.37 2.14
CA ASP A 122 21.94 10.05 3.45
C ASP A 122 21.63 8.59 3.82
N ARG A 123 22.68 7.90 4.30
CA ARG A 123 22.67 6.53 4.80
C ARG A 123 23.50 6.45 6.07
N PHE A 124 23.12 5.52 6.94
CA PHE A 124 23.68 5.32 8.26
C PHE A 124 23.95 3.83 8.42
N HIS A 125 25.21 3.39 8.31
CA HIS A 125 25.55 1.96 8.22
C HIS A 125 24.82 1.26 7.07
N GLY A 126 24.73 1.94 5.91
CA GLY A 126 23.97 1.48 4.76
C GLY A 126 22.44 1.56 4.89
N VAL A 127 21.92 1.80 6.09
CA VAL A 127 20.49 1.92 6.39
C VAL A 127 20.00 3.33 6.08
N TRP A 128 18.88 3.43 5.39
CA TRP A 128 18.25 4.68 5.01
C TRP A 128 17.33 5.21 6.14
N PRO A 129 17.17 6.54 6.28
CA PRO A 129 16.20 7.11 7.21
C PRO A 129 14.77 6.90 6.75
N HIS A 130 13.82 7.05 7.67
CA HIS A 130 12.38 7.05 7.39
C HIS A 130 11.99 8.08 6.32
N TRP A 131 12.51 9.31 6.46
CA TRP A 131 12.25 10.41 5.55
C TRP A 131 13.52 11.10 5.06
N TRP A 132 13.45 11.54 3.81
CA TRP A 132 14.36 12.54 3.25
C TRP A 132 13.61 13.77 2.79
N ASN A 133 14.31 14.89 2.74
CA ASN A 133 14.00 15.93 1.78
C ASN A 133 14.37 15.43 0.37
N GLY A 134 13.37 15.27 -0.51
CA GLY A 134 13.55 14.72 -1.86
C GLY A 134 14.44 15.55 -2.77
N GLU A 135 14.48 16.87 -2.56
CA GLU A 135 15.28 17.80 -3.37
C GLU A 135 16.78 17.69 -3.07
N THR A 136 17.14 17.20 -1.88
CA THR A 136 18.53 17.24 -1.36
C THR A 136 19.10 15.87 -1.02
N GLY A 137 18.27 14.85 -0.82
CA GLY A 137 18.70 13.55 -0.29
C GLY A 137 19.11 13.58 1.18
N LYS A 138 18.83 14.66 1.89
CA LYS A 138 19.18 14.81 3.32
C LYS A 138 18.08 14.30 4.22
N VAL A 139 18.49 13.64 5.32
CA VAL A 139 17.55 13.12 6.32
C VAL A 139 16.63 14.23 6.82
N LYS A 140 15.33 13.98 6.81
CA LYS A 140 14.34 14.76 7.55
C LYS A 140 14.01 13.95 8.81
N PRO A 141 14.40 14.40 10.01
CA PRO A 141 14.07 13.66 11.22
C PRO A 141 12.56 13.45 11.36
N PHE A 142 12.15 12.21 11.61
CA PHE A 142 10.75 11.85 11.86
C PHE A 142 10.32 12.28 13.27
N SER A 143 11.25 12.22 14.22
CA SER A 143 11.12 12.73 15.59
C SER A 143 12.47 13.25 16.11
N PRO A 144 12.54 13.93 17.27
CA PRO A 144 13.80 14.50 17.78
C PRO A 144 14.97 13.52 17.93
N ASN A 145 14.71 12.23 18.18
CA ASN A 145 15.76 11.21 18.30
C ASN A 145 15.82 10.25 17.09
N ASP A 146 14.94 10.44 16.11
CA ASP A 146 14.85 9.63 14.91
C ASP A 146 15.33 10.45 13.70
N ASN A 147 16.66 10.60 13.63
CA ASN A 147 17.38 11.37 12.63
C ASN A 147 18.49 10.56 11.96
N GLY A 148 18.38 9.22 11.98
CA GLY A 148 19.38 8.30 11.46
C GLY A 148 18.74 7.19 10.63
N GLY A 149 19.30 5.98 10.69
CA GLY A 149 18.80 4.83 9.95
C GLY A 149 17.53 4.25 10.57
N ASP A 150 16.52 4.01 9.72
CA ASP A 150 15.31 3.25 10.01
C ASP A 150 15.40 1.91 9.27
N LEU A 151 15.60 0.83 10.01
CA LEU A 151 15.81 -0.49 9.44
C LEU A 151 14.52 -1.12 8.90
N VAL A 152 13.36 -0.78 9.46
CA VAL A 152 12.07 -1.32 9.00
C VAL A 152 11.73 -0.72 7.65
N GLU A 153 11.83 0.61 7.52
CA GLU A 153 11.57 1.30 6.26
C GLU A 153 12.60 0.95 5.18
N THR A 154 13.86 0.80 5.58
CA THR A 154 14.92 0.25 4.70
C THR A 154 14.54 -1.14 4.20
N SER A 155 13.95 -1.99 5.05
CA SER A 155 13.52 -3.34 4.67
C SER A 155 12.37 -3.32 3.67
N TYR A 156 11.42 -2.39 3.80
CA TYR A 156 10.37 -2.18 2.80
C TYR A 156 10.95 -1.69 1.46
N LEU A 157 11.91 -0.76 1.49
CA LEU A 157 12.61 -0.31 0.28
C LEU A 157 13.34 -1.46 -0.41
N LEU A 158 14.11 -2.25 0.35
CA LEU A 158 14.85 -3.40 -0.17
C LEU A 158 13.94 -4.49 -0.72
N GLN A 159 12.78 -4.73 -0.09
CA GLN A 159 11.78 -5.66 -0.61
C GLN A 159 11.40 -5.30 -2.05
N GLY A 160 11.15 -4.00 -2.32
CA GLY A 160 10.83 -3.51 -3.66
C GLY A 160 12.02 -3.53 -4.62
N LEU A 161 13.18 -3.08 -4.16
CA LEU A 161 14.40 -3.06 -4.97
C LEU A 161 14.85 -4.46 -5.41
N LEU A 162 14.70 -5.47 -4.56
CA LEU A 162 15.00 -6.85 -4.94
C LEU A 162 14.05 -7.35 -6.04
N CYS A 163 12.76 -6.96 -6.04
CA CYS A 163 11.88 -7.23 -7.18
C CYS A 163 12.41 -6.60 -8.47
N VAL A 164 12.82 -5.33 -8.42
CA VAL A 164 13.39 -4.61 -9.57
C VAL A 164 14.66 -5.30 -10.08
N ARG A 165 15.57 -5.70 -9.17
CA ARG A 165 16.78 -6.45 -9.50
C ARG A 165 16.43 -7.74 -10.24
N GLN A 166 15.50 -8.52 -9.71
CA GLN A 166 15.11 -9.80 -10.32
C GLN A 166 14.41 -9.63 -11.66
N TYR A 167 13.67 -8.53 -11.86
CA TYR A 167 12.97 -8.22 -13.11
C TYR A 167 13.92 -7.84 -14.25
N PHE A 168 15.08 -7.26 -13.93
CA PHE A 168 16.05 -6.73 -14.90
C PHE A 168 17.36 -7.53 -15.02
N LYS A 169 17.61 -8.51 -14.16
CA LYS A 169 18.89 -9.26 -14.11
C LYS A 169 19.30 -9.91 -15.44
N ASP A 170 18.33 -10.33 -16.25
CA ASP A 170 18.55 -11.01 -17.53
C ASP A 170 18.28 -10.09 -18.74
N GLY A 171 18.11 -8.79 -18.50
CA GLY A 171 17.75 -7.77 -19.48
C GLY A 171 18.87 -7.32 -20.42
N ASN A 172 18.67 -6.17 -21.04
CA ASN A 172 19.71 -5.47 -21.80
C ASN A 172 20.80 -4.87 -20.89
N ASP A 173 21.83 -4.25 -21.46
CA ASP A 173 22.97 -3.73 -20.68
C ASP A 173 22.59 -2.65 -19.66
N ALA A 174 21.64 -1.76 -20.00
CA ALA A 174 21.16 -0.73 -19.09
C ALA A 174 20.38 -1.34 -17.91
N GLU A 175 19.53 -2.33 -18.20
CA GLU A 175 18.75 -3.08 -17.21
C GLU A 175 19.66 -3.88 -16.26
N LYS A 176 20.67 -4.57 -16.81
CA LYS A 176 21.68 -5.29 -16.01
C LYS A 176 22.51 -4.34 -15.15
N SER A 177 22.86 -3.16 -15.68
CA SER A 177 23.56 -2.13 -14.91
C SER A 177 22.71 -1.65 -13.73
N LEU A 178 21.42 -1.36 -13.96
CA LEU A 178 20.47 -1.01 -12.90
C LEU A 178 20.37 -2.11 -11.83
N ALA A 179 20.20 -3.37 -12.24
CA ALA A 179 20.13 -4.51 -11.33
C ALA A 179 21.42 -4.67 -10.49
N SER A 180 22.59 -4.48 -11.11
CA SER A 180 23.89 -4.55 -10.40
C SER A 180 24.08 -3.43 -9.39
N ARG A 181 23.62 -2.21 -9.68
CA ARG A 181 23.67 -1.08 -8.74
C ARG A 181 22.77 -1.33 -7.53
N ILE A 182 21.58 -1.88 -7.77
CA ILE A 182 20.67 -2.30 -6.69
C ILE A 182 21.31 -3.39 -5.83
N ASP A 183 21.95 -4.40 -6.46
CA ASP A 183 22.63 -5.47 -5.73
C ASP A 183 23.75 -4.94 -4.83
N LYS A 184 24.49 -3.92 -5.30
CA LYS A 184 25.48 -3.22 -4.49
C LYS A 184 24.84 -2.55 -3.27
N LEU A 185 23.77 -1.77 -3.46
CA LEU A 185 23.07 -1.11 -2.36
C LEU A 185 22.52 -2.12 -1.33
N TRP A 186 21.93 -3.23 -1.80
CA TRP A 186 21.47 -4.34 -0.96
C TRP A 186 22.59 -4.90 -0.07
N LYS A 187 23.77 -5.15 -0.65
CA LYS A 187 24.93 -5.68 0.07
C LYS A 187 25.59 -4.70 1.02
N GLU A 188 25.34 -3.40 0.87
CA GLU A 188 25.89 -2.35 1.73
C GLU A 188 25.05 -2.13 3.01
N VAL A 189 23.85 -2.72 3.13
CA VAL A 189 23.00 -2.54 4.32
C VAL A 189 23.49 -3.42 5.47
N GLU A 190 23.93 -2.77 6.56
CA GLU A 190 24.48 -3.45 7.75
C GLU A 190 23.37 -3.87 8.73
N PHE A 191 22.63 -4.95 8.43
CA PHE A 191 21.59 -5.45 9.35
C PHE A 191 22.16 -5.92 10.69
N ASP A 192 23.37 -6.48 10.69
CA ASP A 192 24.07 -6.93 11.90
C ASP A 192 24.45 -5.78 12.84
N TRP A 193 24.75 -4.59 12.32
CA TRP A 193 24.94 -3.37 13.11
C TRP A 193 23.73 -3.07 14.01
N HIS A 194 22.53 -3.24 13.47
CA HIS A 194 21.25 -3.02 14.16
C HIS A 194 20.94 -4.02 15.29
N ARG A 195 21.88 -4.90 15.65
CA ARG A 195 21.77 -5.77 16.82
C ARG A 195 22.24 -5.14 18.13
N GLN A 196 22.70 -3.89 18.13
CA GLN A 196 23.23 -3.17 19.30
C GLN A 196 24.13 -4.05 20.19
N ASN A 197 25.43 -4.14 19.87
CA ASN A 197 26.38 -5.00 20.59
C ASN A 197 26.00 -6.49 20.55
N ASN A 198 25.64 -7.00 19.36
CA ASN A 198 25.36 -8.42 19.10
C ASN A 198 24.22 -9.03 19.93
N LYS A 199 23.23 -8.24 20.38
CA LYS A 199 22.03 -8.80 20.99
C LYS A 199 21.28 -9.70 20.00
N ASN A 200 20.46 -10.59 20.53
CA ASN A 200 19.60 -11.46 19.74
C ASN A 200 18.27 -10.78 19.41
N VAL A 201 18.32 -9.55 18.92
CA VAL A 201 17.15 -8.77 18.47
C VAL A 201 17.63 -7.67 17.51
N LEU A 202 16.78 -7.23 16.59
CA LEU A 202 17.03 -6.06 15.76
C LEU A 202 16.39 -4.82 16.38
N TYR A 203 17.14 -3.73 16.39
CA TYR A 203 16.66 -2.40 16.76
C TYR A 203 16.20 -1.66 15.52
N TRP A 204 15.04 -1.03 15.63
CA TRP A 204 14.42 -0.30 14.53
C TRP A 204 15.30 0.87 14.07
N HIS A 205 15.84 1.63 15.03
CA HIS A 205 16.54 2.89 14.75
C HIS A 205 17.98 2.89 15.26
N TRP A 206 18.85 3.59 14.53
CA TRP A 206 20.16 4.02 14.99
C TRP A 206 20.47 5.43 14.47
N SER A 207 21.10 6.27 15.28
CA SER A 207 21.46 7.65 14.91
C SER A 207 22.94 7.95 15.17
N PRO A 208 23.62 8.73 14.31
CA PRO A 208 24.98 9.20 14.60
C PRO A 208 25.05 10.07 15.87
N ASP A 209 24.04 10.90 16.11
CA ASP A 209 24.02 11.86 17.21
C ASP A 209 23.44 11.28 18.50
N ASN A 210 22.49 10.34 18.36
CA ASN A 210 21.71 9.79 19.47
C ASN A 210 21.98 8.30 19.73
N ALA A 211 22.81 7.65 18.92
CA ALA A 211 23.06 6.21 18.93
C ALA A 211 21.74 5.41 19.02
N TRP A 212 21.53 4.70 20.12
CA TRP A 212 20.40 3.81 20.35
C TRP A 212 19.28 4.42 21.21
N LYS A 213 19.23 5.75 21.35
CA LYS A 213 18.30 6.44 22.27
C LYS A 213 16.81 6.19 21.97
N MET A 214 16.45 5.95 20.71
CA MET A 214 15.11 5.48 20.35
C MET A 214 14.74 4.16 21.04
N ASN A 215 15.75 3.30 21.27
CA ASN A 215 15.68 2.08 22.07
C ASN A 215 14.47 1.18 21.76
N PHE A 216 14.16 1.01 20.48
CA PHE A 216 13.04 0.20 20.02
C PHE A 216 13.55 -1.14 19.48
N ALA A 217 13.57 -2.15 20.35
CA ALA A 217 13.80 -3.53 19.95
C ALA A 217 12.53 -4.08 19.27
N VAL A 218 12.65 -4.60 18.05
CA VAL A 218 11.51 -5.04 17.24
C VAL A 218 11.15 -6.48 17.57
N GLU A 219 10.05 -6.66 18.31
CA GLU A 219 9.54 -7.97 18.70
C GLU A 219 8.15 -8.20 18.12
N GLY A 220 7.87 -9.42 17.66
CA GLY A 220 6.61 -9.76 17.00
C GLY A 220 5.42 -10.06 17.94
N TYR A 221 4.20 -10.12 17.41
CA TYR A 221 3.87 -9.98 15.98
C TYR A 221 3.38 -8.57 15.63
N ASN A 222 3.92 -8.02 14.53
CA ASN A 222 3.55 -6.76 13.91
C ASN A 222 3.96 -6.75 12.41
N GLU A 223 3.99 -5.58 11.77
CA GLU A 223 4.30 -5.37 10.34
C GLU A 223 5.75 -5.63 9.90
N CYS A 224 6.68 -5.93 10.83
CA CYS A 224 8.12 -5.87 10.58
C CYS A 224 8.78 -7.22 10.22
N LEU A 225 8.02 -8.27 9.91
CA LEU A 225 8.56 -9.61 9.63
C LEU A 225 9.63 -9.59 8.52
N ILE A 226 9.41 -8.84 7.44
CA ILE A 226 10.32 -8.79 6.28
C ILE A 226 11.71 -8.27 6.65
N MET A 227 11.83 -7.44 7.68
CA MET A 227 13.12 -6.97 8.20
C MET A 227 13.98 -8.13 8.67
N TYR A 228 13.41 -9.06 9.45
CA TYR A 228 14.13 -10.23 9.93
C TYR A 228 14.47 -11.22 8.81
N ILE A 229 13.58 -11.40 7.84
CA ILE A 229 13.84 -12.26 6.67
C ILE A 229 14.98 -11.67 5.84
N LEU A 230 14.95 -10.37 5.52
CA LEU A 230 16.02 -9.71 4.78
C LEU A 230 17.34 -9.71 5.55
N ALA A 231 17.30 -9.44 6.86
CA ALA A 231 18.50 -9.55 7.70
C ALA A 231 19.11 -10.96 7.67
N ALA A 232 18.29 -12.02 7.67
CA ALA A 232 18.79 -13.39 7.53
C ALA A 232 19.27 -13.72 6.11
N SER A 233 18.75 -13.01 5.12
CA SER A 233 19.08 -13.14 3.69
C SER A 233 20.34 -12.40 3.29
N SER A 234 20.77 -11.37 4.05
CA SER A 234 21.93 -10.56 3.69
C SER A 234 23.21 -11.41 3.58
N PRO A 235 23.91 -11.39 2.42
CA PRO A 235 25.11 -12.19 2.20
C PRO A 235 26.38 -11.55 2.79
N THR A 236 26.32 -10.29 3.21
CA THR A 236 27.45 -9.49 3.69
C THR A 236 27.33 -9.11 5.16
N HIS A 237 26.11 -8.77 5.59
CA HIS A 237 25.81 -8.26 6.94
C HIS A 237 24.62 -9.00 7.55
N GLY A 238 24.65 -10.34 7.47
CA GLY A 238 23.55 -11.18 7.89
C GLY A 238 23.46 -11.38 9.40
N ILE A 239 22.26 -11.70 9.89
CA ILE A 239 22.03 -12.08 11.29
C ILE A 239 22.03 -13.61 11.48
N PRO A 240 22.46 -14.13 12.64
CA PRO A 240 22.26 -15.54 12.97
C PRO A 240 20.80 -15.80 13.38
N ALA A 241 20.35 -17.06 13.28
CA ALA A 241 18.92 -17.41 13.40
C ALA A 241 18.34 -17.12 14.80
N GLU A 242 19.17 -17.13 15.84
CA GLU A 242 18.77 -16.77 17.21
C GLU A 242 18.27 -15.32 17.33
N VAL A 243 18.69 -14.40 16.46
CA VAL A 243 18.17 -13.02 16.45
C VAL A 243 16.68 -13.01 16.11
N TYR A 244 16.25 -13.88 15.19
CA TYR A 244 14.84 -14.09 14.87
C TYR A 244 14.12 -14.88 15.97
N HIS A 245 14.68 -16.01 16.41
CA HIS A 245 13.99 -16.87 17.36
C HIS A 245 13.88 -16.27 18.78
N ASP A 246 14.89 -15.55 19.25
CA ASP A 246 14.89 -14.93 20.57
C ASP A 246 14.24 -13.54 20.56
N GLY A 247 14.55 -12.72 19.54
CA GLY A 247 14.09 -11.34 19.42
C GLY A 247 12.69 -11.25 18.83
N TRP A 248 12.57 -11.46 17.52
CA TRP A 248 11.27 -11.40 16.83
C TRP A 248 10.25 -12.35 17.46
N ALA A 249 10.59 -13.63 17.55
CA ALA A 249 9.68 -14.66 18.00
C ALA A 249 9.60 -14.78 19.53
N ARG A 250 10.33 -13.95 20.28
CA ARG A 250 10.30 -13.88 21.75
C ARG A 250 10.49 -15.24 22.43
N LYS A 251 11.40 -16.08 21.91
CA LYS A 251 11.62 -17.45 22.38
C LYS A 251 10.34 -18.31 22.37
N GLY A 252 9.46 -18.08 21.40
CA GLY A 252 8.16 -18.72 21.27
C GLY A 252 6.98 -17.91 21.82
N GLY A 253 7.24 -16.82 22.58
CA GLY A 253 6.21 -15.93 23.11
C GLY A 253 5.44 -15.13 22.05
N ILE A 254 5.83 -15.23 20.78
CA ILE A 254 5.08 -14.70 19.64
C ILE A 254 3.81 -15.50 19.34
N ARG A 255 3.73 -16.78 19.74
CA ARG A 255 2.51 -17.58 19.51
C ARG A 255 1.37 -17.03 20.35
N ASN A 256 0.18 -16.98 19.76
CA ASN A 256 -1.04 -16.66 20.49
C ASN A 256 -1.48 -17.85 21.35
N ASP A 257 -2.45 -17.63 22.23
CA ASP A 257 -3.09 -18.71 22.98
C ASP A 257 -3.77 -19.68 22.00
N SER A 258 -3.53 -20.99 22.13
CA SER A 258 -4.11 -22.01 21.24
C SER A 258 -5.65 -22.08 21.30
N THR A 259 -6.26 -21.50 22.33
CA THR A 259 -7.72 -21.37 22.49
C THR A 259 -8.28 -20.07 21.91
N HIS A 260 -7.42 -19.17 21.41
CA HIS A 260 -7.84 -17.92 20.78
C HIS A 260 -8.85 -18.21 19.66
N SER A 261 -9.97 -17.50 19.69
CA SER A 261 -10.95 -17.49 18.62
C SER A 261 -11.67 -16.16 18.66
N GLN A 262 -11.76 -15.51 17.51
CA GLN A 262 -12.53 -14.29 17.34
C GLN A 262 -13.40 -14.44 16.09
N TYR A 263 -14.72 -14.35 16.28
CA TYR A 263 -15.71 -14.61 15.23
C TYR A 263 -15.56 -15.99 14.55
N GLY A 264 -15.01 -16.98 15.26
CA GLY A 264 -14.73 -18.31 14.71
C GLY A 264 -13.39 -18.45 13.99
N TYR A 265 -12.56 -17.40 13.96
CA TYR A 265 -11.23 -17.39 13.36
C TYR A 265 -10.13 -17.38 14.42
N HIS A 266 -9.09 -18.19 14.21
CA HIS A 266 -7.92 -18.26 15.08
C HIS A 266 -6.76 -17.44 14.49
N LEU A 267 -6.06 -16.68 15.33
CA LEU A 267 -4.81 -16.00 14.97
C LEU A 267 -3.63 -16.75 15.62
N ASP A 268 -2.80 -17.40 14.81
CA ASP A 268 -1.61 -18.14 15.28
C ASP A 268 -0.62 -17.26 16.08
N LEU A 269 -0.52 -15.98 15.72
CA LEU A 269 0.46 -15.04 16.26
C LEU A 269 -0.19 -14.01 17.18
N ARG A 270 0.53 -13.68 18.25
CA ARG A 270 0.16 -12.69 19.25
C ARG A 270 0.47 -11.29 18.73
N HIS A 271 -0.55 -10.64 18.17
CA HIS A 271 -0.47 -9.25 17.74
C HIS A 271 -0.16 -8.32 18.93
N ASN A 272 0.90 -7.52 18.80
CA ASN A 272 1.30 -6.55 19.83
C ASN A 272 0.15 -5.59 20.17
N GLY A 273 -0.23 -5.52 21.45
CA GLY A 273 -1.32 -4.65 21.92
C GLY A 273 -2.74 -5.02 21.45
N ALA A 274 -2.90 -6.06 20.61
CA ALA A 274 -4.17 -6.34 19.92
C ALA A 274 -4.46 -7.84 19.78
N GLN A 275 -4.25 -8.61 20.84
CA GLN A 275 -4.27 -10.09 20.81
C GLN A 275 -5.61 -10.70 20.42
N GLN A 276 -6.73 -10.03 20.73
CA GLN A 276 -8.07 -10.56 20.49
C GLN A 276 -8.47 -10.45 19.02
N PHE A 277 -8.38 -9.24 18.44
CA PHE A 277 -8.89 -8.97 17.09
C PHE A 277 -7.80 -8.91 16.01
N GLY A 278 -6.52 -8.89 16.42
CA GLY A 278 -5.44 -8.45 15.54
C GLY A 278 -5.29 -6.92 15.52
N GLY A 279 -4.16 -6.47 15.00
CA GLY A 279 -3.80 -5.04 14.92
C GLY A 279 -4.46 -4.32 13.74
N PRO A 280 -3.94 -3.15 13.35
CA PRO A 280 -4.28 -2.54 12.06
C PRO A 280 -3.99 -3.48 10.89
N LEU A 281 -4.86 -3.48 9.87
CA LEU A 281 -4.84 -4.52 8.85
C LEU A 281 -3.56 -4.52 7.98
N PHE A 282 -2.85 -3.39 7.90
CA PHE A 282 -1.59 -3.30 7.15
C PHE A 282 -0.49 -4.27 7.61
N TRP A 283 -0.60 -4.82 8.83
CA TRP A 283 0.31 -5.85 9.33
C TRP A 283 0.29 -7.14 8.50
N SER A 284 -0.83 -7.41 7.82
CA SER A 284 -0.95 -8.51 6.86
C SER A 284 -0.60 -8.11 5.42
N HIS A 285 -0.09 -6.90 5.20
CA HIS A 285 0.24 -6.37 3.87
C HIS A 285 1.73 -6.12 3.69
N TYR A 286 2.36 -5.23 4.48
CA TYR A 286 3.66 -4.63 4.11
C TYR A 286 4.80 -5.65 3.99
N SER A 287 4.85 -6.60 4.92
CA SER A 287 5.85 -7.68 4.89
C SER A 287 5.56 -8.75 3.85
N PHE A 288 4.43 -8.69 3.15
CA PHE A 288 3.93 -9.72 2.23
C PHE A 288 3.72 -9.19 0.80
N LEU A 289 4.28 -8.03 0.46
CA LEU A 289 4.19 -7.46 -0.88
C LEU A 289 5.09 -8.20 -1.88
N GLY A 290 6.27 -8.61 -1.44
CA GLY A 290 7.19 -9.49 -2.17
C GLY A 290 7.27 -10.89 -1.55
N LEU A 291 7.26 -11.01 -0.23
CA LEU A 291 7.23 -12.32 0.42
C LEU A 291 5.86 -12.98 0.24
N ASP A 292 5.81 -14.07 -0.52
CA ASP A 292 4.56 -14.78 -0.81
C ASP A 292 4.07 -15.58 0.41
N PRO A 293 2.87 -15.29 0.97
CA PRO A 293 2.35 -16.01 2.12
C PRO A 293 1.73 -17.37 1.81
N HIS A 294 1.38 -17.71 0.56
CA HIS A 294 0.49 -18.85 0.22
C HIS A 294 0.90 -20.22 0.77
N ASN A 295 2.20 -20.47 0.87
CA ASN A 295 2.75 -21.69 1.46
C ASN A 295 3.84 -21.38 2.49
N LEU A 296 3.83 -20.15 3.01
CA LEU A 296 4.82 -19.71 3.97
C LEU A 296 4.43 -20.19 5.35
N LYS A 297 5.25 -21.07 5.91
CA LYS A 297 5.09 -21.57 7.28
C LYS A 297 6.43 -21.59 7.97
N ASP A 298 6.42 -21.42 9.27
CA ASP A 298 7.56 -21.78 10.10
C ASP A 298 7.04 -22.42 11.39
N ARG A 299 7.93 -22.60 12.37
CA ARG A 299 7.53 -23.15 13.66
C ARG A 299 6.55 -22.28 14.45
N TYR A 300 6.19 -21.06 14.03
CA TYR A 300 5.32 -20.18 14.81
C TYR A 300 3.92 -20.02 14.20
N ALA A 301 3.78 -20.04 12.88
CA ALA A 301 2.49 -19.85 12.22
C ALA A 301 2.42 -20.42 10.80
N ASP A 302 1.17 -20.59 10.34
CA ASP A 302 0.80 -20.63 8.94
C ASP A 302 0.44 -19.22 8.49
N TYR A 303 1.35 -18.54 7.76
CA TYR A 303 1.21 -17.10 7.50
C TYR A 303 0.07 -16.79 6.53
N TRP A 304 -0.27 -17.70 5.61
CA TRP A 304 -1.46 -17.54 4.76
C TRP A 304 -2.74 -17.54 5.59
N THR A 305 -2.90 -18.56 6.43
CA THR A 305 -4.08 -18.75 7.26
C THR A 305 -4.20 -17.62 8.27
N HIS A 306 -3.09 -17.24 8.90
CA HIS A 306 -3.01 -16.13 9.83
C HIS A 306 -3.46 -14.80 9.18
N ASN A 307 -2.88 -14.43 8.04
CA ASN A 307 -3.21 -13.18 7.35
C ASN A 307 -4.66 -13.14 6.85
N LYS A 308 -5.16 -14.28 6.35
CA LYS A 308 -6.56 -14.42 5.93
C LYS A 308 -7.51 -14.26 7.12
N ASN A 309 -7.22 -14.90 8.25
CA ASN A 309 -8.02 -14.80 9.46
C ASN A 309 -8.00 -13.39 10.04
N HIS A 310 -6.86 -12.71 10.05
CA HIS A 310 -6.75 -11.31 10.46
C HIS A 310 -7.65 -10.40 9.60
N THR A 311 -7.63 -10.60 8.28
CA THR A 311 -8.52 -9.89 7.34
C THR A 311 -10.00 -10.16 7.63
N LEU A 312 -10.37 -11.43 7.83
CA LEU A 312 -11.77 -11.82 8.09
C LEU A 312 -12.28 -11.29 9.43
N ILE A 313 -11.44 -11.25 10.47
CA ILE A 313 -11.79 -10.66 11.77
C ILE A 313 -12.02 -9.14 11.63
N ASN A 314 -11.11 -8.43 10.95
CA ASN A 314 -11.25 -6.99 10.70
C ASN A 314 -12.55 -6.68 9.94
N ARG A 315 -12.83 -7.46 8.89
CA ARG A 315 -14.08 -7.37 8.12
C ARG A 315 -15.31 -7.66 8.98
N GLN A 316 -15.30 -8.75 9.75
CA GLN A 316 -16.45 -9.14 10.56
C GLN A 316 -16.75 -8.11 11.64
N TYR A 317 -15.73 -7.52 12.26
CA TYR A 317 -15.91 -6.40 13.19
C TYR A 317 -16.68 -5.24 12.55
N CYS A 318 -16.30 -4.85 11.33
CA CYS A 318 -17.01 -3.78 10.59
C CYS A 318 -18.46 -4.17 10.26
N ILE A 319 -18.75 -5.46 10.04
CA ILE A 319 -20.11 -5.94 9.77
C ILE A 319 -20.97 -5.92 11.03
N GLU A 320 -20.44 -6.40 12.16
CA GLU A 320 -21.13 -6.32 13.46
C GLU A 320 -21.35 -4.87 13.89
N ASN A 321 -20.40 -3.98 13.54
CA ASN A 321 -20.45 -2.54 13.79
C ASN A 321 -20.89 -2.21 15.23
N PRO A 322 -20.14 -2.67 16.26
CA PRO A 322 -20.56 -2.55 17.66
C PRO A 322 -20.71 -1.09 18.13
N LYS A 323 -20.11 -0.14 17.42
CA LYS A 323 -20.22 1.31 17.70
C LYS A 323 -21.30 2.02 16.89
N GLY A 324 -22.00 1.32 15.98
CA GLY A 324 -23.10 1.88 15.19
C GLY A 324 -22.68 3.00 14.23
N TYR A 325 -21.43 2.98 13.73
CA TYR A 325 -20.97 3.97 12.76
C TYR A 325 -21.70 3.82 11.42
N LYS A 326 -22.04 4.96 10.81
CA LYS A 326 -22.71 4.97 9.50
C LYS A 326 -21.76 4.44 8.43
N GLY A 327 -22.30 3.67 7.49
CA GLY A 327 -21.59 3.18 6.31
C GLY A 327 -20.97 1.80 6.49
N TYR A 328 -20.58 1.43 7.71
CA TYR A 328 -19.93 0.15 8.01
C TYR A 328 -20.81 -1.04 7.62
N GLY A 329 -20.22 -2.06 7.00
CA GLY A 329 -20.93 -3.28 6.64
C GLY A 329 -20.22 -4.16 5.60
N VAL A 330 -20.97 -5.08 5.01
CA VAL A 330 -20.44 -6.09 4.06
C VAL A 330 -19.76 -5.50 2.82
N ASN A 331 -20.10 -4.26 2.47
CA ASN A 331 -19.60 -3.51 1.32
C ASN A 331 -18.71 -2.32 1.71
N SER A 332 -18.49 -2.06 3.00
CA SER A 332 -17.66 -0.94 3.47
C SER A 332 -17.02 -1.35 4.78
N TRP A 333 -15.81 -1.86 4.66
CA TRP A 333 -15.03 -2.45 5.75
C TRP A 333 -13.55 -2.18 5.52
N GLY A 334 -12.76 -2.35 6.58
CA GLY A 334 -11.31 -2.19 6.52
C GLY A 334 -10.82 -1.09 7.45
N LEU A 335 -10.32 -1.49 8.61
CA LEU A 335 -9.71 -0.61 9.60
C LEU A 335 -8.19 -0.81 9.57
N THR A 336 -7.45 0.26 9.29
CA THR A 336 -5.98 0.28 9.34
C THR A 336 -5.47 1.67 9.71
N ALA A 337 -4.17 1.78 10.00
CA ALA A 337 -3.54 3.06 10.27
C ALA A 337 -3.61 3.96 9.02
N SER A 338 -4.06 5.20 9.21
CA SER A 338 -4.28 6.18 8.13
C SER A 338 -4.53 7.58 8.70
N TYR A 339 -4.75 8.58 7.84
CA TYR A 339 -5.40 9.82 8.25
C TYR A 339 -6.74 9.52 8.96
N SER A 340 -7.06 10.37 9.93
CA SER A 340 -8.26 10.30 10.76
C SER A 340 -8.85 11.70 10.94
N ILE A 341 -10.06 11.77 11.51
CA ILE A 341 -10.79 13.03 11.73
C ILE A 341 -9.92 14.08 12.44
N ASN A 342 -9.15 13.64 13.43
CA ASN A 342 -8.31 14.49 14.29
C ASN A 342 -6.80 14.28 14.03
N GLY A 343 -6.39 13.98 12.79
CA GLY A 343 -4.98 13.82 12.43
C GLY A 343 -4.70 12.47 11.80
N TYR A 344 -3.99 11.61 12.50
CA TYR A 344 -3.62 10.25 12.08
C TYR A 344 -3.85 9.29 13.25
N ALA A 345 -4.36 8.10 12.99
CA ALA A 345 -4.61 7.09 14.03
C ALA A 345 -4.37 5.68 13.50
N ALA A 346 -4.01 4.76 14.39
CA ALA A 346 -3.75 3.37 14.07
C ALA A 346 -5.05 2.54 14.11
N HIS A 347 -6.00 2.86 13.22
CA HIS A 347 -7.33 2.24 13.29
C HIS A 347 -7.26 0.72 13.20
N SER A 348 -8.05 0.08 14.05
CA SER A 348 -8.18 -1.37 14.15
C SER A 348 -9.51 -1.67 14.85
N PRO A 349 -9.95 -2.94 14.94
CA PRO A 349 -11.09 -3.29 15.79
C PRO A 349 -10.97 -2.82 17.26
N ASN A 350 -9.74 -2.65 17.77
CA ASN A 350 -9.47 -2.11 19.11
C ASN A 350 -9.53 -0.58 19.16
N GLU A 351 -9.28 0.10 18.04
CA GLU A 351 -9.23 1.55 17.92
C GLU A 351 -10.09 2.01 16.73
N ASP A 352 -11.39 1.76 16.82
CA ASP A 352 -12.35 2.16 15.81
C ASP A 352 -12.87 3.59 16.08
N LEU A 353 -12.56 4.52 15.18
CA LEU A 353 -12.97 5.93 15.25
C LEU A 353 -14.03 6.30 14.20
N GLY A 354 -14.69 5.30 13.58
CA GLY A 354 -15.67 5.54 12.52
C GLY A 354 -15.05 5.91 11.18
N VAL A 355 -13.78 5.54 10.96
CA VAL A 355 -12.99 5.82 9.76
C VAL A 355 -12.67 4.53 9.03
N ILE A 356 -13.06 4.45 7.76
CA ILE A 356 -12.69 3.38 6.82
C ILE A 356 -11.54 3.88 5.95
N SER A 357 -10.54 3.02 5.77
CA SER A 357 -9.35 3.32 4.98
C SER A 357 -9.27 2.33 3.81
N PRO A 358 -9.49 2.75 2.56
CA PRO A 358 -9.63 1.84 1.42
C PRO A 358 -8.49 0.83 1.28
N THR A 359 -7.25 1.22 1.60
CA THR A 359 -6.09 0.31 1.53
C THR A 359 -6.27 -0.96 2.36
N ALA A 360 -7.00 -0.92 3.48
CA ALA A 360 -7.25 -2.11 4.30
C ALA A 360 -7.93 -3.23 3.50
N ALA A 361 -9.07 -2.94 2.85
CA ALA A 361 -9.78 -3.92 2.04
C ALA A 361 -9.05 -4.19 0.72
N LEU A 362 -8.55 -3.16 0.05
CA LEU A 362 -7.93 -3.31 -1.27
C LEU A 362 -6.60 -4.09 -1.19
N SER A 363 -5.78 -3.87 -0.19
CA SER A 363 -4.55 -4.64 -0.02
C SER A 363 -4.78 -6.07 0.47
N SER A 364 -6.02 -6.40 0.83
CA SER A 364 -6.45 -7.76 1.19
C SER A 364 -7.09 -8.54 0.03
N PHE A 365 -6.99 -8.05 -1.21
CA PHE A 365 -7.47 -8.75 -2.40
C PHE A 365 -7.02 -10.21 -2.48
N PRO A 366 -5.74 -10.56 -2.25
CA PRO A 366 -5.34 -11.95 -2.34
C PRO A 366 -5.98 -12.86 -1.29
N TYR A 367 -6.30 -12.33 -0.11
CA TYR A 367 -6.84 -13.12 1.00
C TYR A 367 -8.37 -13.27 0.92
N THR A 368 -9.06 -12.22 0.47
CA THR A 368 -10.52 -12.09 0.45
C THR A 368 -11.01 -11.39 -0.82
N PRO A 369 -10.80 -11.97 -2.02
CA PRO A 369 -11.01 -11.27 -3.28
C PRO A 369 -12.47 -10.87 -3.51
N GLU A 370 -13.42 -11.73 -3.14
CA GLU A 370 -14.85 -11.44 -3.30
C GLU A 370 -15.31 -10.30 -2.40
N GLU A 371 -14.86 -10.28 -1.14
CA GLU A 371 -15.19 -9.26 -0.15
C GLU A 371 -14.51 -7.93 -0.46
N SER A 372 -13.26 -7.97 -0.91
CA SER A 372 -12.48 -6.79 -1.31
C SER A 372 -13.06 -6.17 -2.58
N MET A 373 -13.53 -6.98 -3.52
CA MET A 373 -14.24 -6.52 -4.71
C MET A 373 -15.57 -5.83 -4.37
N LYS A 374 -16.33 -6.35 -3.40
CA LYS A 374 -17.56 -5.69 -2.91
C LYS A 374 -17.27 -4.31 -2.33
N ALA A 375 -16.22 -4.20 -1.51
CA ALA A 375 -15.76 -2.92 -0.96
C ALA A 375 -15.34 -1.95 -2.05
N LEU A 376 -14.48 -2.39 -2.99
CA LEU A 376 -14.03 -1.59 -4.12
C LEU A 376 -15.23 -1.04 -4.92
N LYS A 377 -16.18 -1.90 -5.30
CA LYS A 377 -17.37 -1.49 -6.06
C LYS A 377 -18.19 -0.45 -5.32
N HIS A 378 -18.40 -0.61 -4.02
CA HIS A 378 -19.12 0.37 -3.22
C HIS A 378 -18.37 1.71 -3.16
N PHE A 379 -17.07 1.67 -2.85
CA PHE A 379 -16.25 2.88 -2.80
C PHE A 379 -16.22 3.61 -4.15
N TYR A 380 -16.25 2.88 -5.27
CA TYR A 380 -16.19 3.46 -6.60
C TYR A 380 -17.56 3.93 -7.12
N PHE A 381 -18.59 3.08 -7.11
CA PHE A 381 -19.88 3.40 -7.73
C PHE A 381 -20.82 4.20 -6.82
N ASP A 382 -20.82 3.90 -5.52
CA ASP A 382 -21.79 4.49 -4.59
C ASP A 382 -21.24 5.76 -3.94
N LEU A 383 -19.95 5.76 -3.57
CA LEU A 383 -19.28 6.92 -2.96
C LEU A 383 -18.60 7.84 -3.99
N GLY A 384 -18.14 7.30 -5.12
CA GLY A 384 -17.66 8.06 -6.29
C GLY A 384 -16.56 9.06 -5.97
N ASP A 385 -16.73 10.30 -6.45
CA ASP A 385 -15.74 11.39 -6.32
C ASP A 385 -15.44 11.81 -4.87
N LYS A 386 -16.22 11.33 -3.88
CA LYS A 386 -15.91 11.55 -2.46
C LYS A 386 -14.71 10.73 -2.01
N THR A 387 -14.51 9.57 -2.60
CA THR A 387 -13.50 8.58 -2.20
C THR A 387 -12.50 8.29 -3.29
N PHE A 388 -12.79 8.57 -4.56
CA PHE A 388 -11.92 8.31 -5.70
C PHE A 388 -11.48 9.59 -6.41
N GLY A 389 -10.19 9.75 -6.68
CA GLY A 389 -9.61 10.95 -7.27
C GLY A 389 -8.48 10.68 -8.26
N VAL A 390 -7.62 11.69 -8.44
CA VAL A 390 -6.56 11.69 -9.46
C VAL A 390 -5.57 10.53 -9.31
N TYR A 391 -5.32 10.10 -8.08
CA TYR A 391 -4.38 9.02 -7.77
C TYR A 391 -5.07 7.79 -7.18
N GLY A 392 -6.30 7.51 -7.60
CA GLY A 392 -7.09 6.39 -7.08
C GLY A 392 -7.89 6.79 -5.84
N PHE A 393 -8.15 5.82 -4.95
CA PHE A 393 -8.86 6.09 -3.71
C PHE A 393 -8.06 7.01 -2.79
N TYR A 394 -8.74 7.97 -2.16
CA TYR A 394 -8.18 8.77 -1.07
C TYR A 394 -7.92 7.90 0.16
N ASP A 395 -7.06 8.41 1.03
CA ASP A 395 -6.48 7.71 2.18
C ASP A 395 -7.51 7.07 3.12
N ALA A 396 -8.54 7.83 3.48
CA ALA A 396 -9.55 7.43 4.43
C ALA A 396 -10.82 8.27 4.30
N PHE A 397 -11.93 7.79 4.85
CA PHE A 397 -13.18 8.52 4.94
C PHE A 397 -14.02 8.09 6.15
N SER A 398 -14.97 8.94 6.53
CA SER A 398 -16.00 8.62 7.53
C SER A 398 -17.36 9.12 7.05
N GLU A 399 -18.28 8.22 6.74
CA GLU A 399 -19.65 8.61 6.43
C GLU A 399 -20.39 9.15 7.65
N HIS A 400 -20.08 8.62 8.84
CA HIS A 400 -20.68 9.04 10.10
C HIS A 400 -20.37 10.51 10.40
N HIS A 401 -19.13 10.93 10.17
CA HIS A 401 -18.68 12.30 10.38
C HIS A 401 -18.76 13.19 9.12
N ASN A 402 -19.27 12.66 8.00
CA ASN A 402 -19.26 13.33 6.70
C ASN A 402 -17.87 13.90 6.33
N TRP A 403 -16.83 13.09 6.54
CA TRP A 403 -15.43 13.46 6.36
C TRP A 403 -14.82 12.67 5.20
N TYR A 404 -14.39 13.38 4.16
CA TYR A 404 -13.88 12.82 2.91
C TYR A 404 -12.67 13.64 2.43
N PRO A 405 -11.51 13.53 3.10
CA PRO A 405 -10.32 14.29 2.76
C PRO A 405 -9.79 13.88 1.38
N LYS A 406 -9.44 14.85 0.55
CA LYS A 406 -8.79 14.60 -0.74
C LYS A 406 -7.28 14.46 -0.59
N ARG A 407 -6.86 13.48 0.21
CA ARG A 407 -5.47 13.25 0.62
C ARG A 407 -5.06 11.80 0.36
N TYR A 408 -3.75 11.57 0.23
CA TYR A 408 -3.15 10.29 -0.08
C TYR A 408 -1.85 10.11 0.71
N LEU A 409 -1.54 8.88 1.11
CA LEU A 409 -0.24 8.47 1.66
C LEU A 409 0.41 7.40 0.78
N ALA A 410 1.74 7.45 0.63
CA ALA A 410 2.47 6.44 -0.15
C ALA A 410 2.27 5.02 0.41
N ILE A 411 2.30 4.92 1.73
CA ILE A 411 2.20 3.66 2.46
C ILE A 411 0.80 3.02 2.35
N ASP A 412 -0.22 3.80 1.99
CA ASP A 412 -1.58 3.30 1.78
C ASP A 412 -1.84 3.02 0.29
N GLN A 413 -1.37 3.89 -0.62
CA GLN A 413 -1.54 3.66 -2.06
C GLN A 413 -0.71 2.48 -2.59
N GLY A 414 0.50 2.30 -2.06
CA GLY A 414 1.47 1.33 -2.57
C GLY A 414 1.01 -0.12 -2.42
N PRO A 415 0.66 -0.56 -1.21
CA PRO A 415 0.11 -1.89 -0.98
C PRO A 415 -1.17 -2.14 -1.77
N ALA A 416 -2.01 -1.14 -2.02
CA ALA A 416 -3.27 -1.31 -2.74
C ALA A 416 -3.01 -1.78 -4.18
N ILE A 417 -2.13 -1.10 -4.92
CA ILE A 417 -1.77 -1.53 -6.28
C ILE A 417 -0.98 -2.84 -6.27
N VAL A 418 -0.01 -3.00 -5.38
CA VAL A 418 0.87 -4.18 -5.38
C VAL A 418 0.09 -5.45 -5.05
N MET A 419 -0.83 -5.41 -4.09
CA MET A 419 -1.60 -6.60 -3.70
C MET A 419 -2.72 -6.92 -4.69
N ILE A 420 -3.30 -5.92 -5.38
CA ILE A 420 -4.18 -6.20 -6.52
C ILE A 420 -3.38 -6.93 -7.61
N GLU A 421 -2.18 -6.47 -7.95
CA GLU A 421 -1.38 -7.14 -8.98
C GLU A 421 -0.96 -8.55 -8.55
N ASN A 422 -0.57 -8.74 -7.29
CA ASN A 422 -0.25 -10.05 -6.75
C ASN A 422 -1.45 -11.01 -6.78
N TYR A 423 -2.66 -10.52 -6.49
CA TYR A 423 -3.89 -11.29 -6.68
C TYR A 423 -4.11 -11.68 -8.15
N ARG A 424 -3.88 -10.74 -9.09
CA ARG A 424 -4.14 -10.96 -10.51
C ARG A 424 -3.11 -11.88 -11.19
N SER A 425 -1.83 -11.75 -10.85
CA SER A 425 -0.73 -12.44 -11.56
C SER A 425 0.37 -13.01 -10.66
N GLY A 426 0.43 -12.61 -9.39
CA GLY A 426 1.52 -12.95 -8.47
C GLY A 426 2.87 -12.35 -8.87
N LEU A 427 2.90 -11.27 -9.65
CA LEU A 427 4.12 -10.69 -10.22
C LEU A 427 5.21 -10.42 -9.18
N LEU A 428 4.89 -9.66 -8.14
CA LEU A 428 5.90 -9.19 -7.18
C LEU A 428 6.36 -10.34 -6.28
N TRP A 429 5.45 -11.25 -5.93
CA TRP A 429 5.78 -12.51 -5.25
C TRP A 429 6.76 -13.37 -6.02
N LYS A 430 6.49 -13.62 -7.31
CA LYS A 430 7.39 -14.40 -8.17
C LYS A 430 8.77 -13.76 -8.26
N LEU A 431 8.82 -12.43 -8.40
CA LEU A 431 10.08 -11.69 -8.49
C LEU A 431 10.87 -11.79 -7.19
N PHE A 432 10.29 -11.38 -6.06
CA PHE A 432 11.00 -11.38 -4.78
C PHE A 432 11.43 -12.79 -4.36
N MET A 433 10.53 -13.77 -4.47
CA MET A 433 10.81 -15.16 -4.09
C MET A 433 11.83 -15.82 -5.03
N SER A 434 12.09 -15.28 -6.22
CA SER A 434 13.15 -15.79 -7.11
C SER A 434 14.58 -15.36 -6.69
N ALA A 435 14.73 -14.47 -5.71
CA ALA A 435 16.03 -14.04 -5.21
C ALA A 435 16.67 -15.19 -4.39
N PRO A 436 17.86 -15.70 -4.77
CA PRO A 436 18.50 -16.82 -4.08
C PRO A 436 18.75 -16.55 -2.58
N GLU A 437 19.05 -15.29 -2.25
CA GLU A 437 19.34 -14.84 -0.89
C GLU A 437 18.10 -14.92 0.00
N VAL A 438 16.92 -14.59 -0.54
CA VAL A 438 15.64 -14.69 0.17
C VAL A 438 15.32 -16.13 0.50
N GLN A 439 15.54 -17.06 -0.45
CA GLN A 439 15.36 -18.49 -0.21
C GLN A 439 16.34 -19.01 0.86
N ALA A 440 17.61 -18.61 0.79
CA ALA A 440 18.61 -18.97 1.80
C ALA A 440 18.26 -18.41 3.19
N GLY A 441 17.82 -17.14 3.27
CA GLY A 441 17.41 -16.50 4.51
C GLY A 441 16.18 -17.16 5.14
N LYS A 442 15.15 -17.45 4.35
CA LYS A 442 13.99 -18.23 4.79
C LYS A 442 14.40 -19.59 5.38
N ALA A 443 15.21 -20.35 4.64
CA ALA A 443 15.67 -21.67 5.08
C ALA A 443 16.49 -21.57 6.36
N LYS A 444 17.36 -20.55 6.49
CA LYS A 444 18.14 -20.26 7.70
C LYS A 444 17.27 -20.02 8.94
N LEU A 445 16.11 -19.39 8.75
CA LEU A 445 15.13 -19.13 9.83
C LEU A 445 14.16 -20.30 10.07
N GLY A 446 14.23 -21.36 9.27
CA GLY A 446 13.37 -22.53 9.38
C GLY A 446 11.97 -22.32 8.80
N PHE A 447 11.84 -21.47 7.78
CA PHE A 447 10.63 -21.37 6.98
C PHE A 447 10.60 -22.43 5.87
N GLU A 448 9.41 -22.93 5.60
CA GLU A 448 9.07 -23.79 4.45
C GLU A 448 8.49 -22.96 3.29
#